data_AF-A0A0Q7JWE8-F1
#
_entry.id   AF-A0A0Q7JWE8-F1
#
_cell.length_a   1.000
_cell.length_b   1.000
_cell.length_c   1.000
_cell.angle_alpha   90.00
_cell.angle_beta   90.00
_cell.angle_gamma   90.00
#
_symmetry.space_group_name_H-M   'P 1'
#
loop_
_entity.id
_entity.type
_entity.pdbx_description
1 polymer ?
#
loop_
_entity_poly.entity_id
_entity_poly.type
_entity_poly.pdbx_seq_one_letter_code
_entity_poly.pdbx_strand_id
1 'polypeptide(L)'
;MKMQELAEICRRAGLTVASVADDLDEVRCVHDRWPDDVITVAADRAVLERGLSSAAADVEDLWPGRDPDDGAIALLSTSLHAVLDARYAIATRVVLGDSPTWEVTPPDQFPQRGPSTGPAHWVAPRRDGHR
;
A
#
# COMPACT_ATOMS: atom_id res chain seq x y z
N MET A 1 -13.12 -10.67 -0.04
CA MET A 1 -13.66 -9.40 -0.59
C MET A 1 -12.69 -8.25 -0.40
N LYS A 2 -12.13 -8.03 0.80
CA LYS A 2 -11.22 -6.91 1.10
C LYS A 2 -9.96 -6.80 0.22
N MET A 3 -9.34 -7.91 -0.18
CA MET A 3 -8.20 -7.83 -1.12
C MET A 3 -8.60 -7.41 -2.55
N GLN A 4 -9.87 -7.52 -2.92
CA GLN A 4 -10.35 -6.96 -4.19
C GLN A 4 -10.42 -5.42 -4.12
N GLU A 5 -10.69 -4.85 -2.95
CA GLU A 5 -10.61 -3.39 -2.74
C GLU A 5 -9.15 -2.94 -2.79
N LEU A 6 -8.20 -3.69 -2.21
CA LEU A 6 -6.77 -3.40 -2.36
C LEU A 6 -6.31 -3.47 -3.81
N ALA A 7 -6.75 -4.50 -4.55
CA ALA A 7 -6.46 -4.61 -5.98
C ALA A 7 -7.05 -3.45 -6.78
N GLU A 8 -8.25 -2.97 -6.42
CA GLU A 8 -8.87 -1.80 -7.04
C GLU A 8 -8.11 -0.51 -6.74
N ILE A 9 -7.67 -0.32 -5.49
CA ILE A 9 -6.78 0.78 -5.10
C ILE A 9 -5.52 0.78 -5.96
N CYS A 10 -4.90 -0.40 -6.15
CA CYS A 10 -3.71 -0.54 -7.00
C CYS A 10 -4.01 -0.14 -8.45
N ARG A 11 -5.10 -0.67 -9.04
CA ARG A 11 -5.50 -0.32 -10.42
C ARG A 11 -5.67 1.17 -10.61
N ARG A 12 -6.41 1.83 -9.71
CA ARG A 12 -6.65 3.28 -9.77
C ARG A 12 -5.39 4.11 -9.50
N ALA A 13 -4.41 3.57 -8.79
CA ALA A 13 -3.11 4.21 -8.58
C ALA A 13 -2.18 4.11 -9.82
N GLY A 14 -2.62 3.48 -10.90
CA GLY A 14 -1.83 3.29 -12.13
C GLY A 14 -0.99 2.01 -12.13
N LEU A 15 -1.32 1.03 -11.28
CA LEU A 15 -0.67 -0.26 -11.25
C LEU A 15 -1.46 -1.30 -12.04
N THR A 16 -0.76 -2.13 -12.81
CA THR A 16 -1.37 -3.32 -13.42
C THR A 16 -1.27 -4.49 -12.45
N VAL A 17 -2.42 -4.99 -11.99
CA VAL A 17 -2.49 -6.13 -11.06
C VAL A 17 -2.17 -7.43 -11.79
N ALA A 18 -1.09 -8.11 -11.37
CA ALA A 18 -0.67 -9.39 -11.92
C ALA A 18 -1.29 -10.57 -11.15
N SER A 19 -1.37 -10.49 -9.83
CA SER A 19 -1.98 -11.53 -9.00
C SER A 19 -2.42 -10.99 -7.64
N VAL A 20 -3.44 -11.61 -7.05
CA VAL A 20 -3.89 -11.37 -5.68
C VAL A 20 -3.60 -12.62 -4.84
N ALA A 21 -2.92 -12.45 -3.71
CA ALA A 21 -2.62 -13.50 -2.73
C ALA A 21 -3.41 -13.21 -1.45
N ASP A 22 -4.66 -13.68 -1.40
CA ASP A 22 -5.58 -13.46 -0.27
C ASP A 22 -5.07 -14.04 1.06
N ASP A 23 -4.24 -15.08 1.01
CA ASP A 23 -3.64 -15.74 2.18
C ASP A 23 -2.46 -14.94 2.78
N LEU A 24 -1.86 -14.05 2.00
CA LEU A 24 -0.74 -13.20 2.39
C LEU A 24 -1.14 -11.74 2.57
N ASP A 25 -2.41 -11.40 2.34
CA ASP A 25 -2.94 -10.03 2.27
C ASP A 25 -2.08 -9.13 1.35
N GLU A 26 -1.73 -9.66 0.17
CA GLU A 26 -0.81 -9.05 -0.79
C GLU A 26 -1.40 -9.02 -2.21
N VAL A 27 -1.13 -7.94 -2.94
CA VAL A 27 -1.39 -7.78 -4.37
C VAL A 27 -0.06 -7.54 -5.08
N ARG A 28 0.25 -8.39 -6.05
CA ARG A 28 1.43 -8.20 -6.90
C ARG A 28 1.04 -7.42 -8.13
N CYS A 29 1.79 -6.37 -8.39
CA CYS A 29 1.55 -5.41 -9.45
C CYS A 29 2.80 -5.20 -10.28
N VAL A 30 2.60 -4.67 -11.48
CA VAL A 30 3.64 -4.02 -12.29
C VAL A 30 3.25 -2.56 -12.52
N HIS A 31 4.24 -1.69 -12.67
CA HIS A 31 4.03 -0.26 -12.90
C HIS A 31 4.68 0.12 -14.22
N ASP A 32 4.04 0.98 -15.03
CA ASP A 32 4.53 1.29 -16.39
C ASP A 32 5.94 1.90 -16.42
N ARG A 33 6.32 2.62 -15.35
CA ARG A 33 7.69 3.13 -15.14
C ARG A 33 8.74 2.02 -14.98
N TRP A 34 8.33 0.86 -14.46
CA TRP A 34 9.19 -0.28 -14.11
C TRP A 34 8.52 -1.59 -14.58
N PRO A 35 8.41 -1.81 -15.90
CA PRO A 35 7.59 -2.89 -16.46
C PRO A 35 8.17 -4.29 -16.20
N ASP A 36 9.48 -4.38 -15.97
CA ASP A 36 10.18 -5.64 -15.70
C ASP A 36 10.21 -6.00 -14.19
N ASP A 37 9.73 -5.11 -13.32
CA ASP A 37 9.79 -5.25 -11.87
C ASP A 37 8.40 -5.50 -11.26
N VAL A 38 8.35 -6.41 -10.29
CA VAL A 38 7.13 -6.70 -9.53
C VAL A 38 7.12 -5.90 -8.24
N ILE A 39 6.09 -5.07 -8.09
CA ILE A 39 5.79 -4.32 -6.87
C ILE A 39 4.80 -5.14 -6.04
N THR A 40 5.17 -5.47 -4.80
CA THR A 40 4.23 -6.11 -3.86
C THR A 40 3.55 -5.05 -3.01
N VAL A 41 2.23 -4.90 -3.16
CA VAL A 41 1.42 -4.03 -2.30
C VAL A 41 0.75 -4.89 -1.23
N ALA A 42 0.97 -4.58 0.04
CA ALA A 42 0.44 -5.34 1.17
C ALA A 42 -0.40 -4.44 2.08
N ALA A 43 -1.49 -4.97 2.61
CA ALA A 43 -2.24 -4.32 3.67
C ALA A 43 -2.91 -5.38 4.54
N ASP A 44 -2.58 -5.41 5.83
CA ASP A 44 -3.33 -6.23 6.79
C ASP A 44 -4.83 -5.90 6.65
N ARG A 45 -5.68 -6.93 6.70
CA ARG A 45 -7.11 -6.77 6.45
C ARG A 45 -7.77 -5.76 7.39
N ALA A 46 -7.42 -5.79 8.67
CA ALA A 46 -7.98 -4.88 9.65
C ALA A 46 -7.45 -3.45 9.46
N VAL A 47 -6.19 -3.30 9.05
CA VAL A 47 -5.61 -2.00 8.66
C VAL A 47 -6.34 -1.42 7.44
N LEU A 48 -6.55 -2.22 6.39
CA LEU A 48 -7.26 -1.81 5.18
C LEU A 48 -8.70 -1.37 5.49
N GLU A 49 -9.40 -2.14 6.33
CA GLU A 49 -10.77 -1.81 6.74
C GLU A 49 -10.84 -0.49 7.53
N ARG A 50 -9.91 -0.26 8.46
CA ARG A 50 -9.82 1.02 9.17
C ARG A 50 -9.46 2.18 8.24
N GLY A 51 -8.53 1.95 7.31
CA GLY A 51 -8.13 2.94 6.32
C GLY A 51 -9.29 3.37 5.42
N LEU A 52 -10.07 2.41 4.92
CA LEU A 52 -11.27 2.68 4.11
C LEU A 52 -12.33 3.42 4.93
N SER A 53 -12.61 2.98 6.15
CA SER A 53 -13.58 3.64 7.02
C SER A 53 -13.17 5.09 7.34
N SER A 54 -11.89 5.33 7.62
CA SER A 54 -11.36 6.66 7.88
C SER A 54 -11.46 7.55 6.63
N ALA A 55 -11.06 7.03 5.47
CA ALA A 55 -11.13 7.78 4.22
C ALA A 55 -12.59 8.06 3.80
N ALA A 56 -13.53 7.16 4.07
CA ALA A 56 -14.95 7.40 3.83
C ALA A 56 -15.48 8.56 4.69
N ALA A 57 -15.09 8.61 5.97
CA ALA A 57 -15.43 9.73 6.86
C ALA A 57 -14.85 11.06 6.35
N ASP A 58 -13.60 11.06 5.87
CA ASP A 58 -12.99 12.24 5.26
C ASP A 58 -13.75 12.67 3.99
N VAL A 59 -14.26 11.72 3.19
CA VAL A 59 -15.05 12.02 1.99
C VAL A 59 -16.38 12.67 2.34
N GLU A 60 -17.07 12.16 3.35
CA GLU A 60 -18.34 12.73 3.82
C GLU A 60 -18.18 14.16 4.33
N ASP A 61 -17.11 14.44 5.07
CA ASP A 61 -16.82 15.76 5.62
C ASP A 61 -16.42 16.77 4.53
N LEU A 62 -15.51 16.37 3.63
CA LEU A 62 -14.93 17.27 2.63
C LEU A 62 -15.80 17.44 1.37
N TRP A 63 -16.56 16.40 0.99
CA TRP A 63 -17.39 16.37 -0.22
C TRP A 63 -18.79 15.78 0.06
N PRO A 64 -19.63 16.50 0.81
CA PRO A 64 -20.97 16.02 1.16
C PRO A 64 -21.78 15.71 -0.10
N GLY A 65 -22.38 14.51 -0.13
CA GLY A 65 -23.18 14.02 -1.27
C GLY A 65 -22.42 13.18 -2.30
N ARG A 66 -21.10 12.99 -2.13
CA ARG A 66 -20.39 11.92 -2.84
C ARG A 66 -20.61 10.56 -2.18
N ASP A 67 -20.46 9.50 -2.97
CA ASP A 67 -20.38 8.13 -2.49
C ASP A 67 -19.12 7.95 -1.61
N PRO A 68 -19.27 7.67 -0.30
CA PRO A 68 -18.14 7.55 0.61
C PRO A 68 -17.24 6.35 0.28
N ASP A 69 -17.80 5.24 -0.19
CA ASP A 69 -17.06 4.00 -0.42
C ASP A 69 -16.17 4.14 -1.67
N ASP A 70 -16.72 4.65 -2.78
CA ASP A 70 -15.95 4.94 -3.98
C ASP A 70 -14.92 6.07 -3.73
N GLY A 71 -15.32 7.08 -2.97
CA GLY A 71 -14.44 8.18 -2.56
C GLY A 71 -13.25 7.69 -1.72
N ALA A 72 -13.47 6.76 -0.79
CA ALA A 72 -12.41 6.19 0.05
C ALA A 72 -11.36 5.45 -0.80
N ILE A 73 -11.80 4.63 -1.76
CA ILE A 73 -10.92 3.95 -2.72
C ILE A 73 -10.16 5.00 -3.56
N ALA A 74 -10.82 6.06 -4.01
CA ALA A 74 -10.19 7.14 -4.78
C ALA A 74 -9.12 7.89 -3.97
N LEU A 75 -9.37 8.17 -2.68
CA LEU A 75 -8.39 8.82 -1.81
C LEU A 75 -7.17 7.93 -1.56
N LEU A 76 -7.38 6.66 -1.19
CA LEU A 76 -6.28 5.73 -0.93
C LEU A 76 -5.44 5.46 -2.18
N SER A 77 -6.07 5.34 -3.35
CA SER A 77 -5.37 5.17 -4.63
C SER A 77 -4.58 6.42 -5.04
N THR A 78 -5.15 7.61 -4.84
CA THR A 78 -4.44 8.88 -5.07
C THR A 78 -3.22 9.01 -4.17
N SER A 79 -3.37 8.65 -2.89
CA SER A 79 -2.26 8.63 -1.93
C SER A 79 -1.16 7.63 -2.33
N LEU A 80 -1.55 6.42 -2.76
CA LEU A 80 -0.60 5.41 -3.25
C LEU A 80 0.15 5.89 -4.49
N HIS A 81 -0.57 6.48 -5.45
CA HIS A 81 0.02 7.05 -6.65
C HIS A 81 1.05 8.14 -6.32
N ALA A 82 0.70 9.09 -5.44
CA ALA A 82 1.60 10.16 -5.03
C ALA A 82 2.86 9.64 -4.34
N VAL A 83 2.73 8.60 -3.52
CA VAL A 83 3.86 7.96 -2.83
C VAL A 83 4.77 7.22 -3.81
N LEU A 84 4.22 6.54 -4.82
CA LEU A 84 5.00 5.90 -5.88
C LEU A 84 5.69 6.93 -6.78
N ASP A 85 5.00 8.02 -7.13
CA ASP A 85 5.55 9.05 -8.02
C ASP A 85 6.72 9.80 -7.38
N ALA A 86 6.61 10.12 -6.08
CA ALA A 86 7.68 10.76 -5.30
C ALA A 86 8.93 9.87 -5.13
N ARG A 87 8.85 8.58 -5.44
CA ARG A 87 9.97 7.63 -5.37
C ARG A 87 10.61 7.46 -6.74
N TYR A 88 11.88 7.90 -6.82
CA TYR A 88 12.69 7.80 -8.03
C TYR A 88 13.32 6.42 -8.25
N ALA A 89 13.36 5.57 -7.21
CA ALA A 89 13.87 4.21 -7.27
C ALA A 89 12.71 3.19 -7.29
N ILE A 90 12.95 2.04 -7.92
CA ILE A 90 11.99 0.93 -8.01
C ILE A 90 11.51 0.54 -6.61
N ALA A 91 10.20 0.51 -6.37
CA ALA A 91 9.64 -0.02 -5.14
C ALA A 91 9.50 -1.54 -5.24
N THR A 92 10.06 -2.29 -4.29
CA THR A 92 9.85 -3.75 -4.23
C THR A 92 8.63 -4.10 -3.38
N ARG A 93 8.38 -3.30 -2.34
CA ARG A 93 7.23 -3.48 -1.46
C ARG A 93 6.61 -2.14 -1.07
N VAL A 94 5.29 -2.08 -1.06
CA VAL A 94 4.50 -0.97 -0.55
C VAL A 94 3.53 -1.52 0.49
N VAL A 95 3.48 -0.92 1.67
CA VAL A 95 2.64 -1.40 2.78
C VAL A 95 1.74 -0.27 3.29
N LEU A 96 0.46 -0.55 3.49
CA LEU A 96 -0.41 0.36 4.24
C LEU A 96 -0.15 0.19 5.74
N GLY A 97 0.35 1.24 6.40
CA GLY A 97 0.61 1.24 7.83
C GLY A 97 -0.65 1.40 8.68
N ASP A 98 -0.50 1.32 10.01
CA ASP A 98 -1.61 1.51 10.97
C ASP A 98 -2.23 2.92 10.96
N SER A 99 -1.42 3.91 10.61
CA SER A 99 -1.92 5.21 10.13
C SER A 99 -2.08 5.08 8.61
N PRO A 100 -3.13 5.65 7.97
CA PRO A 100 -3.49 5.43 6.56
C PRO A 100 -2.48 6.07 5.58
N THR A 101 -1.24 5.62 5.68
CA THR A 101 -0.04 6.11 5.03
C THR A 101 0.68 4.92 4.41
N TRP A 102 1.19 5.14 3.21
CA TRP A 102 1.93 4.12 2.48
C TRP A 102 3.41 4.18 2.81
N GLU A 103 3.98 3.05 3.19
CA GLU A 103 5.41 2.86 3.38
C GLU A 103 5.99 2.14 2.17
N VAL A 104 7.12 2.63 1.65
CA VAL A 104 7.76 2.07 0.45
C VAL A 104 9.15 1.57 0.80
N THR A 105 9.42 0.31 0.48
CA THR A 105 10.73 -0.33 0.65
C THR A 105 11.42 -0.50 -0.71
N PRO A 106 12.62 0.08 -0.90
CA PRO A 106 13.47 -0.14 -2.06
C PRO A 106 14.05 -1.58 -2.13
N PRO A 107 14.60 -2.00 -3.28
CA PRO A 107 15.02 -3.39 -3.52
C PRO A 107 16.25 -3.81 -2.72
N ASP A 108 17.14 -2.87 -2.46
CA ASP A 108 18.40 -3.05 -1.72
C ASP A 108 18.20 -3.21 -0.21
N GLN A 109 16.99 -2.95 0.32
CA GLN A 109 16.68 -2.96 1.74
C GLN A 109 15.81 -4.14 2.19
N PHE A 110 15.65 -5.16 1.34
CA PHE A 110 14.91 -6.34 1.71
C PHE A 110 15.74 -7.22 2.68
N PRO A 111 15.31 -7.47 3.93
CA PRO A 111 15.89 -8.55 4.70
C PRO A 111 15.56 -9.86 3.97
N GLN A 112 16.58 -10.54 3.45
CA GLN A 112 16.41 -11.85 2.86
C GLN A 112 15.73 -12.75 3.90
N ARG A 113 14.55 -13.29 3.58
CA ARG A 113 13.85 -14.25 4.44
C ARG A 113 14.71 -15.52 4.58
N GLY A 114 15.60 -15.54 5.57
CA GLY A 114 16.03 -16.77 6.20
C GLY A 114 14.85 -17.39 6.98
N PRO A 115 14.91 -18.70 7.30
CA PRO A 115 13.83 -19.38 8.01
C PRO A 115 13.60 -18.71 9.37
N SER A 116 12.44 -18.07 9.56
CA SER A 116 12.12 -17.36 10.79
C SER A 116 11.57 -18.36 11.84
N THR A 117 12.37 -18.66 12.84
CA THR A 117 11.90 -19.20 14.13
C THR A 117 11.69 -18.02 15.07
N GLY A 118 10.47 -17.48 15.09
CA GLY A 118 10.04 -16.49 16.10
C GLY A 118 9.14 -15.38 15.56
N PRO A 119 8.29 -14.78 16.41
CA PRO A 119 7.37 -13.73 16.01
C PRO A 119 8.14 -12.49 15.54
N ALA A 120 7.94 -12.11 14.28
CA ALA A 120 8.59 -10.96 13.68
C ALA A 120 8.02 -9.66 14.30
N HIS A 121 8.72 -9.12 15.29
CA HIS A 121 8.50 -7.76 15.75
C HIS A 121 9.24 -6.83 14.79
N TRP A 122 8.52 -6.15 13.91
CA TRP A 122 9.12 -5.18 13.00
C TRP A 122 9.47 -3.90 13.77
N VAL A 123 10.72 -3.48 13.64
CA VAL A 123 11.24 -2.23 14.21
C VAL A 123 11.29 -1.20 13.09
N ALA A 124 10.51 -0.13 13.22
CA ALA A 124 10.54 0.98 12.28
C ALA A 124 11.97 1.55 12.17
N PRO A 125 12.45 1.90 10.95
CA PRO A 125 13.75 2.54 10.80
C PRO A 125 13.73 3.88 11.54
N ARG A 126 14.56 4.00 12.57
CA ARG A 126 14.80 5.30 13.19
C ARG A 126 15.50 6.17 12.15
N ARG A 127 14.98 7.39 11.97
CA ARG A 127 15.72 8.48 11.32
C ARG A 127 16.97 8.72 12.17
N ASP A 128 18.09 8.12 11.79
CA ASP A 128 19.38 8.54 12.30
C ASP A 128 19.63 9.96 11.77
N GLY A 129 19.38 10.92 12.66
CA GLY A 129 19.74 12.30 12.44
C GLY A 129 21.25 12.38 12.32
N HIS A 130 21.71 12.80 11.15
CA HIS A 130 23.06 13.29 10.96
C HIS A 130 23.38 14.37 12.00
N ARG A 131 24.34 14.09 12.88
CA ARG A 131 25.34 15.05 13.32
C ARG A 131 26.57 14.36 13.88
#